data_AF-A0A4T0V1D4-F1
#
_entry.id   AF-A0A4T0V1D4-F1
#
_cell.length_a   1.000
_cell.length_b   1.000
_cell.length_c   1.000
_cell.angle_alpha   90.00
_cell.angle_beta   90.00
_cell.angle_gamma   90.00
#
_symmetry.space_group_name_H-M   'P 1'
#
loop_
_entity.id
_entity.type
_entity.pdbx_description
1 polymer ?
#
loop_
_entity_poly.entity_id
_entity_poly.type
_entity_poly.pdbx_seq_one_letter_code
_entity_poly.pdbx_strand_id
1 'polypeptide(L)'
;MLDLRISSPADLTPEVVDVLANDPAVDEIAVLPGASVRPDGDVVMAAVAPDAADGIVEALVGLGLLERGALRLVPAYSWVSWQRAAGDPRHVAAAADVVAAGARERGRPDRP
;
A
#
# COMPACT_ATOMS: atom_id res chain seq x y z
N MET A 1 -0.14 2.09 -9.17
CA MET A 1 0.14 1.83 -7.75
C MET A 1 -1.04 1.05 -7.18
N LEU A 2 -0.76 0.21 -6.19
CA LEU A 2 -1.76 -0.53 -5.44
C LEU A 2 -1.74 -0.04 -3.99
N ASP A 3 -2.92 0.21 -3.45
CA ASP A 3 -3.13 0.49 -2.03
C ASP A 3 -3.26 -0.85 -1.29
N LEU A 4 -2.25 -1.14 -0.47
CA LEU A 4 -2.13 -2.33 0.35
C LEU A 4 -2.55 -1.96 1.79
N ARG A 5 -3.54 -2.67 2.32
CA ARG A 5 -3.90 -2.61 3.73
C ARG A 5 -3.79 -3.99 4.35
N ILE A 6 -3.06 -4.08 5.45
CA ILE A 6 -2.87 -5.28 6.25
C ILE A 6 -3.45 -5.02 7.64
N SER A 7 -4.22 -5.98 8.13
CA SER A 7 -4.51 -6.13 9.57
C SER A 7 -3.60 -7.24 10.08
N SER A 8 -2.61 -6.89 10.90
CA SER A 8 -1.57 -7.82 11.39
C SER A 8 -1.73 -8.03 12.89
N PRO A 9 -1.58 -9.27 13.39
CA PRO A 9 -1.27 -9.49 14.80
C PRO A 9 -0.05 -8.66 15.21
N ALA A 10 -0.07 -8.08 16.41
CA ALA A 10 0.97 -7.15 16.86
C ALA A 10 2.38 -7.79 16.94
N ASP A 11 2.46 -9.10 17.18
CA ASP A 11 3.70 -9.87 17.20
C ASP A 11 4.33 -10.03 15.80
N LEU A 12 3.52 -10.03 14.74
CA LEU A 12 3.99 -10.15 13.34
C LEU A 12 4.24 -8.80 12.66
N THR A 13 3.71 -7.70 13.20
CA THR A 13 3.82 -6.37 12.60
C THR A 13 5.26 -5.96 12.26
N PRO A 14 6.28 -6.19 13.13
CA PRO A 14 7.66 -5.83 12.79
C PRO A 14 8.16 -6.53 11.51
N GLU A 15 7.91 -7.83 11.37
CA GLU A 15 8.34 -8.60 10.20
C GLU A 15 7.59 -8.17 8.93
N VAL A 16 6.30 -7.85 9.05
CA VAL A 16 5.50 -7.27 7.95
C VAL A 16 6.09 -5.93 7.49
N VAL A 17 6.45 -5.06 8.43
CA VAL A 17 7.06 -3.76 8.13
C VAL A 17 8.44 -3.96 7.50
N ASP A 18 9.23 -4.92 7.96
CA ASP A 18 10.54 -5.23 7.39
C ASP A 18 10.44 -5.70 5.94
N VAL A 19 9.47 -6.57 5.60
CA VAL A 19 9.23 -7.00 4.21
C VAL A 19 8.94 -5.77 3.32
N LEU A 20 8.07 -4.88 3.78
CA LEU A 20 7.65 -3.71 3.01
C LEU A 20 8.77 -2.66 2.91
N ALA A 21 9.49 -2.40 4.00
CA ALA A 21 10.52 -1.35 4.05
C ALA A 21 11.78 -1.71 3.27
N ASN A 22 12.05 -3.00 3.07
CA ASN A 22 13.21 -3.48 2.31
C ASN A 22 12.92 -3.61 0.80
N ASP A 23 11.67 -3.45 0.36
CA ASP A 23 11.31 -3.50 -1.05
C ASP A 23 11.31 -2.08 -1.65
N PRO A 24 12.20 -1.76 -2.61
CA PRO A 24 12.27 -0.44 -3.23
C PRO A 24 11.03 -0.09 -4.07
N ALA A 25 10.15 -1.05 -4.36
CA ALA A 25 8.88 -0.83 -5.03
C ALA A 25 7.75 -0.38 -4.08
N VAL A 26 8.05 -0.22 -2.79
CA VAL A 26 7.15 0.34 -1.78
C VAL A 26 7.44 1.83 -1.60
N ASP A 27 6.39 2.62 -1.81
CA ASP A 27 6.44 4.07 -1.92
C ASP A 27 6.22 4.80 -0.60
N GLU A 28 5.38 4.20 0.24
CA GLU A 28 4.90 4.73 1.51
C GLU A 28 4.54 3.55 2.40
N ILE A 29 4.79 3.68 3.71
CA ILE A 29 4.37 2.74 4.74
C ILE A 29 3.85 3.56 5.92
N ALA A 30 2.68 3.18 6.44
CA ALA A 30 2.12 3.69 7.68
C ALA A 30 1.74 2.52 8.59
N VAL A 31 2.04 2.66 9.88
CA VAL A 31 1.69 1.68 10.91
C VAL A 31 0.80 2.36 11.95
N LEU A 32 -0.35 1.75 12.23
CA LEU A 32 -1.30 2.19 13.22
C LEU A 32 -1.42 1.10 14.30
N PRO A 33 -0.64 1.20 15.39
CA PRO A 33 -0.64 0.19 16.44
C PRO A 33 -2.00 0.07 17.13
N GLY A 34 -2.47 -1.15 17.35
CA GLY A 34 -3.74 -1.45 18.03
C GLY A 34 -5.00 -1.02 17.28
N ALA A 35 -4.89 -0.57 16.04
CA ALA A 35 -6.02 -0.05 15.27
C ALA A 35 -6.91 -1.14 14.66
N SER A 36 -6.48 -2.40 14.66
CA SER A 36 -7.24 -3.53 14.15
C SER A 36 -7.91 -4.28 15.30
N VAL A 37 -9.24 -4.41 15.24
CA VAL A 37 -10.02 -5.13 16.27
C VAL A 37 -10.30 -6.58 15.87
N ARG A 38 -10.48 -6.84 14.58
CA ARG A 38 -10.72 -8.20 14.06
C ARG A 38 -10.12 -8.35 12.65
N PRO A 39 -8.95 -8.99 12.53
CA PRO A 39 -8.13 -9.60 13.60
C PRO A 39 -7.56 -8.54 14.56
N ASP A 40 -7.31 -8.94 15.81
CA ASP A 40 -6.75 -8.06 16.85
C ASP A 40 -5.27 -7.75 16.55
N GLY A 41 -4.88 -6.48 16.70
CA GLY A 41 -3.52 -6.02 16.46
C GLY A 41 -3.46 -4.69 15.71
N ASP A 42 -2.54 -4.60 14.75
CA ASP A 42 -2.17 -3.35 14.09
C ASP A 42 -2.75 -3.26 12.67
N VAL A 43 -2.84 -2.04 12.16
CA VAL A 43 -3.09 -1.80 10.73
C VAL A 43 -1.80 -1.30 10.09
N VAL A 44 -1.32 -2.00 9.08
CA VAL A 44 -0.22 -1.55 8.22
C VAL A 44 -0.79 -1.16 6.87
N MET A 45 -0.45 0.02 6.38
CA MET A 45 -0.83 0.50 5.06
C MET A 45 0.42 0.75 4.25
N ALA A 46 0.39 0.42 2.96
CA ALA A 46 1.50 0.67 2.06
C ALA A 46 1.03 0.92 0.63
N ALA A 47 1.85 1.61 -0.14
CA ALA A 47 1.63 1.78 -1.57
C ALA A 47 2.67 1.01 -2.36
N VAL A 48 2.20 0.09 -3.20
CA VAL A 48 3.04 -0.92 -3.86
C VAL A 48 2.98 -0.75 -5.37
N ALA A 49 4.12 -0.89 -6.04
CA ALA A 49 4.16 -0.93 -7.50
C ALA A 49 3.50 -2.23 -8.02
N PRO A 50 2.69 -2.19 -9.10
CA PRO A 50 1.96 -3.37 -9.56
C PRO A 50 2.83 -4.58 -9.92
N ASP A 51 4.06 -4.35 -10.37
CA ASP A 51 5.04 -5.36 -10.75
C ASP A 51 5.73 -6.05 -9.56
N ALA A 52 5.70 -5.45 -8.38
CA ALA A 52 6.25 -6.04 -7.15
C ALA A 52 5.17 -6.72 -6.26
N ALA A 53 3.89 -6.51 -6.59
CA ALA A 53 2.75 -6.95 -5.79
C ALA A 53 2.78 -8.46 -5.47
N ASP A 54 3.01 -9.30 -6.48
CA ASP A 54 2.98 -10.75 -6.31
C ASP A 54 4.08 -11.23 -5.35
N GLY A 55 5.30 -10.69 -5.49
CA GLY A 55 6.43 -11.03 -4.63
C GLY A 55 6.23 -10.59 -3.18
N ILE A 56 5.68 -9.39 -2.96
CA ILE A 56 5.34 -8.89 -1.62
C ILE A 56 4.25 -9.76 -0.99
N VAL A 57 3.20 -10.10 -1.74
CA VAL A 57 2.12 -10.98 -1.24
C VAL A 57 2.68 -12.35 -0.87
N GLU A 58 3.53 -12.95 -1.69
CA GLU A 58 4.17 -14.23 -1.39
C GLU A 58 5.02 -14.16 -0.12
N ALA A 59 5.84 -13.12 0.05
CA ALA A 59 6.65 -12.92 1.26
C ALA A 59 5.77 -12.79 2.52
N LEU A 60 4.71 -11.98 2.46
CA LEU A 60 3.77 -11.82 3.57
C LEU A 60 3.02 -13.11 3.91
N VAL A 61 2.65 -13.91 2.90
CA VAL A 61 2.07 -15.24 3.11
C VAL A 61 3.08 -16.17 3.79
N GLY A 62 4.36 -16.10 3.39
CA GLY A 62 5.45 -16.87 4.01
C GLY A 62 5.65 -16.58 5.50
N LEU A 63 5.27 -15.40 5.98
CA LEU A 63 5.27 -15.05 7.42
C LEU A 63 4.10 -15.66 8.21
N GLY A 64 3.19 -16.37 7.56
CA GLY A 64 1.95 -16.86 8.19
C GLY A 64 0.92 -15.76 8.43
N LEU A 65 1.07 -14.58 7.79
CA LEU A 65 0.16 -13.44 7.98
C LEU A 65 -1.30 -13.81 7.73
N LEU A 66 -1.60 -14.63 6.72
CA LEU A 66 -2.98 -14.97 6.38
C LEU A 66 -3.62 -16.00 7.33
N GLU A 67 -2.86 -16.56 8.29
CA GLU A 67 -3.41 -17.48 9.29
C GLU A 67 -4.09 -16.73 10.44
N ARG A 68 -3.59 -15.54 10.78
CA ARG A 68 -4.04 -14.73 11.93
C ARG A 68 -4.37 -13.27 11.59
N GLY A 69 -4.07 -12.85 10.36
CA GLY A 69 -4.21 -11.50 9.84
C GLY A 69 -5.18 -11.42 8.67
N ALA A 70 -5.16 -10.28 7.99
CA ALA A 70 -5.87 -10.06 6.73
C ALA A 70 -5.10 -9.08 5.86
N LEU A 71 -5.21 -9.25 4.55
CA LEU A 71 -4.62 -8.35 3.56
C LEU A 71 -5.68 -7.96 2.51
N ARG A 72 -5.64 -6.70 2.09
CA ARG A 72 -6.41 -6.16 0.97
C ARG A 72 -5.45 -5.40 0.07
N LEU A 73 -5.59 -5.63 -1.24
CA LEU A 73 -4.85 -4.91 -2.26
C LEU A 73 -5.86 -4.36 -3.28
N VAL A 74 -5.81 -3.05 -3.54
CA VAL A 74 -6.71 -2.41 -4.52
C VAL A 74 -5.97 -1.44 -5.44
N PRO A 75 -6.42 -1.26 -6.69
CA PRO A 75 -5.85 -0.24 -7.57
C PRO A 75 -6.02 1.18 -7.00
N ALA A 76 -4.94 1.94 -6.98
CA ALA A 76 -4.97 3.38 -6.74
C ALA A 76 -5.01 4.11 -8.09
N TYR A 77 -6.13 4.80 -8.37
CA TYR A 77 -6.35 5.54 -9.63
C TYR A 77 -5.47 6.79 -9.78
N SER A 78 -5.06 7.38 -8.67
CA SER A 78 -4.14 8.51 -8.64
C SER A 78 -3.25 8.39 -7.42
N TRP A 79 -1.95 8.48 -7.62
CA TRP A 79 -0.97 8.34 -6.55
C TRP A 79 0.19 9.29 -6.79
N VAL A 80 0.63 9.96 -5.73
CA VAL A 80 1.82 10.82 -5.72
C VAL A 80 2.50 10.65 -4.37
N SER A 81 3.80 10.41 -4.37
CA SER A 81 4.63 10.28 -3.17
C SER A 81 5.90 11.11 -3.32
N TRP A 82 6.46 11.54 -2.19
CA TRP A 82 7.78 12.20 -2.19
C TRP A 82 8.87 11.25 -2.71
N GLN A 83 8.79 9.97 -2.33
CA GLN A 83 9.70 8.90 -2.73
C GLN A 83 9.83 8.80 -4.26
N ARG A 84 8.70 8.74 -5.00
CA ARG A 84 8.72 8.69 -6.47
C ARG A 84 9.07 10.02 -7.14
N ALA A 85 8.73 11.13 -6.50
CA ALA A 85 9.12 12.45 -7.00
C ALA A 85 10.63 12.70 -6.87
N ALA A 86 11.37 11.88 -6.09
CA ALA A 86 12.79 12.03 -5.79
C ALA A 86 13.19 13.45 -5.33
N GLY A 87 12.23 14.21 -4.80
CA GLY A 87 12.41 15.62 -4.42
C GLY A 87 12.48 16.63 -5.56
N ASP A 88 12.04 16.30 -6.79
CA ASP A 88 11.90 17.29 -7.87
C ASP A 88 10.68 18.20 -7.60
N PRO A 89 10.87 19.52 -7.34
CA PRO A 89 9.76 20.44 -7.06
C PRO A 89 8.75 20.56 -8.20
N ARG A 90 9.17 20.26 -9.44
CA ARG A 90 8.29 20.27 -10.63
C ARG A 90 7.29 19.11 -10.59
N HIS A 91 7.62 18.00 -9.93
CA HIS A 91 6.69 16.89 -9.71
C HIS A 91 5.60 17.26 -8.70
N VAL A 92 5.91 18.06 -7.69
CA VAL A 92 4.91 18.51 -6.69
C VAL A 92 3.86 19.41 -7.33
N ALA A 93 4.25 20.30 -8.24
CA ALA A 93 3.30 21.14 -8.99
C ALA A 93 2.39 20.31 -9.92
N ALA A 94 2.91 19.23 -10.50
CA ALA A 94 2.14 18.29 -11.33
C ALA A 94 1.26 17.32 -10.52
N ALA A 95 1.45 17.23 -9.19
CA ALA A 95 0.69 16.33 -8.33
C ALA A 95 -0.82 16.59 -8.38
N ALA A 96 -1.21 17.87 -8.49
CA ALA A 96 -2.61 18.28 -8.63
C ALA A 96 -3.25 17.68 -9.89
N ASP A 97 -2.53 17.65 -11.01
CA ASP A 97 -3.02 17.09 -12.28
C ASP A 97 -3.18 15.56 -12.19
N VAL A 98 -2.24 14.87 -11.55
CA VAL A 98 -2.30 13.41 -11.32
C VAL A 98 -3.52 13.05 -10.47
N VAL A 99 -3.75 13.76 -9.37
CA VAL A 99 -4.92 13.55 -8.50
C VAL A 99 -6.21 13.86 -9.24
N ALA A 100 -6.26 14.96 -9.99
CA ALA A 100 -7.43 15.33 -10.77
C ALA A 100 -7.71 14.31 -11.89
N ALA A 101 -6.69 13.70 -12.51
CA ALA A 101 -6.86 12.66 -13.52
C ALA A 101 -7.53 11.40 -12.93
N GLY A 102 -7.02 10.87 -11.82
CA GLY A 102 -7.61 9.67 -11.21
C GLY A 102 -9.03 9.88 -10.66
N ALA A 103 -9.39 11.11 -10.26
CA ALA A 103 -10.77 11.43 -9.89
C ALA A 103 -11.74 11.29 -11.08
N ARG A 104 -11.29 11.56 -12.31
CA ARG A 104 -12.10 11.42 -13.53
C ARG A 104 -12.29 9.95 -13.94
N GLU A 105 -11.30 9.10 -13.68
CA GLU A 105 -11.36 7.68 -14.02
C GLU A 105 -12.37 6.90 -13.17
N ARG A 106 -12.52 7.24 -11.88
CA ARG A 106 -13.53 6.62 -10.99
C ARG A 106 -14.98 6.86 -11.44
N GLY A 107 -15.23 7.91 -12.21
CA GLY A 107 -16.57 8.26 -12.71
C GLY A 107 -16.96 7.55 -14.00
N ARG A 108 -16.06 6.74 -14.59
CA ARG A 108 -16.32 6.04 -15.84
C ARG A 108 -16.99 4.69 -15.53
N PRO A 109 -18.23 4.43 -15.99
CA PRO A 109 -18.86 3.14 -15.76
C PRO A 109 -18.02 2.03 -16.39
N ASP A 110 -17.94 0.87 -15.72
CA ASP A 110 -17.32 -0.33 -16.25
C ASP A 110 -17.87 -0.58 -17.66
N ARG A 111 -16.99 -0.51 -18.67
CA ARG A 111 -17.40 -0.85 -20.03
C ARG A 111 -17.56 -2.38 -20.09
N PRO A 112 -18.67 -2.87 -20.66
CA PRO A 112 -18.90 -4.30 -20.85
C PRO A 112 -17.89 -4.91 -21.82
#